data_AF-A0A6I7P8J9-F1
#
_entry.id   AF-A0A6I7P8J9-F1
#
_cell.length_a   1.000
_cell.length_b   1.000
_cell.length_c   1.000
_cell.angle_alpha   90.00
_cell.angle_beta   90.00
_cell.angle_gamma   90.00
#
_symmetry.space_group_name_H-M   'P 1'
#
loop_
_entity.id
_entity.type
_entity.pdbx_description
1 polymer ?
#
loop_
_entity_poly.entity_id
_entity_poly.type
_entity_poly.pdbx_seq_one_letter_code
_entity_poly.pdbx_strand_id
1 'polypeptide(L)'
;MTHRAMDCIETMQGSHLRRDTAVLLATVSGIATTNPGMIEWFARETMVTVITTKSFQVEPNCGNREPVITEPQPGSFGNAVGLRNPGLAVARSELTELRSRWSELRPAITESGIDTVVTAAVRDGTQPALLLNVSIAGRDEAEFRVLARELAPLADLLELNLSCPHAGGGYGAAIGCDPVLVARCTRAAVDAAGATPVFAKLTPNTSHIGAIAQRAVAAGATGIVAINTVGPEQYRERETGTVILNNPALQGRGGQSGRWVRERALECVRDIRRAIGPQVPIIGMGGVERPADARAMRAAGADVVGVGSALALVHQQDWPGMLRAMAQPGADSRVRYRPKAGMDYRRLAVSHRRELGGGLFELGLRGSLTFEPGQSCFLRLPEIGEKPFSPALADPATFLIRRRGPFTNALGTLEPNGYVFVRGPYGEGPGVIDAEAAGTAARMTPGTAYILAAGSGAALAPRLALRLTAAGLPVRIWLGLRDDVTGIPLATDIERHGPLSVVHDRGTLGRVIHEALASPDVRAGGVGSLWVIGPAAFMRASAAEFSGSGVPFRAIRCSLEEEMLCGVGLCGMCHRDGRLTCQYGTFTGERT
;
A
#
# COMPACT_ATOMS: atom_id res chain seq x y z
N MET A 1 -11.56 -34.57 9.22
CA MET A 1 -11.24 -33.14 9.38
C MET A 1 -10.38 -33.01 10.63
N THR A 2 -9.30 -32.23 10.62
CA THR A 2 -8.43 -32.05 11.80
C THR A 2 -9.08 -31.11 12.83
N HIS A 3 -8.67 -31.15 14.10
CA HIS A 3 -9.18 -30.26 15.15
C HIS A 3 -9.05 -28.78 14.74
N ARG A 4 -7.86 -28.40 14.25
CA ARG A 4 -7.58 -27.05 13.75
C ARG A 4 -8.52 -26.58 12.63
N ALA A 5 -8.94 -27.49 11.75
CA ALA A 5 -9.88 -27.17 10.68
C ALA A 5 -11.31 -26.95 11.22
N MET A 6 -11.72 -27.71 12.24
CA MET A 6 -13.01 -27.50 12.91
C MET A 6 -13.04 -26.16 13.64
N ASP A 7 -11.98 -25.83 14.39
CA ASP A 7 -11.87 -24.54 15.10
C ASP A 7 -11.97 -23.34 14.13
N CYS A 8 -11.31 -23.44 12.96
CA CYS A 8 -11.40 -22.41 11.92
C CYS A 8 -12.81 -22.27 11.35
N ILE A 9 -13.49 -23.39 11.07
CA ILE A 9 -14.87 -23.40 10.56
C ILE A 9 -15.81 -22.79 11.60
N GLU A 10 -15.73 -23.21 12.86
CA GLU A 10 -16.56 -22.71 13.95
C GLU A 10 -16.36 -21.21 14.17
N THR A 11 -15.09 -20.77 14.12
CA THR A 11 -14.72 -19.35 14.18
C THR A 11 -15.36 -18.56 13.03
N MET A 12 -15.26 -19.04 11.79
CA MET A 12 -15.76 -18.34 10.60
C MET A 12 -17.28 -18.36 10.48
N GLN A 13 -17.94 -19.47 10.81
CA GLN A 13 -19.39 -19.60 10.72
C GLN A 13 -20.12 -18.90 11.88
N GLY A 14 -19.37 -18.44 12.87
CA GLY A 14 -19.90 -17.59 13.92
C GLY A 14 -21.01 -18.28 14.70
N SER A 15 -20.87 -19.58 15.01
CA SER A 15 -21.83 -20.35 15.81
C SER A 15 -22.19 -19.68 17.15
N HIS A 16 -21.34 -18.74 17.59
CA HIS A 16 -21.44 -17.92 18.80
C HIS A 16 -21.94 -16.48 18.57
N LEU A 17 -22.03 -16.00 17.31
CA LEU A 17 -22.57 -14.70 16.95
C LEU A 17 -24.09 -14.82 16.76
N ARG A 18 -24.89 -13.94 17.39
CA ARG A 18 -26.31 -13.83 17.03
C ARG A 18 -26.39 -13.54 15.53
N ARG A 19 -27.17 -14.36 14.80
CA ARG A 19 -27.31 -14.27 13.33
C ARG A 19 -27.71 -12.87 12.85
N ASP A 20 -28.19 -12.00 13.73
CA ASP A 20 -28.78 -10.71 13.34
C ASP A 20 -27.89 -9.48 13.58
N THR A 21 -26.70 -9.60 14.21
CA THR A 21 -25.97 -8.39 14.68
C THR A 21 -24.50 -8.23 14.33
N ALA A 22 -23.71 -9.25 13.96
CA ALA A 22 -22.28 -9.03 13.69
C ALA A 22 -21.81 -9.63 12.36
N VAL A 23 -20.92 -8.91 11.66
CA VAL A 23 -20.26 -9.35 10.42
C VAL A 23 -18.78 -9.56 10.69
N LEU A 24 -18.28 -10.77 10.47
CA LEU A 24 -16.85 -11.04 10.48
C LEU A 24 -16.20 -10.45 9.22
N LEU A 25 -15.04 -9.82 9.38
CA LEU A 25 -14.35 -9.14 8.28
C LEU A 25 -13.03 -9.82 7.95
N ALA A 26 -12.64 -9.71 6.67
CA ALA A 26 -11.35 -10.13 6.17
C ALA A 26 -10.65 -9.01 5.39
N THR A 27 -9.32 -8.95 5.43
CA THR A 27 -8.57 -8.26 4.36
C THR A 27 -8.51 -9.15 3.12
N VAL A 28 -8.34 -8.52 1.96
CA VAL A 28 -8.29 -9.21 0.66
C VAL A 28 -6.85 -9.36 0.20
N SER A 29 -6.48 -10.58 -0.25
CA SER A 29 -5.13 -10.83 -0.77
C SER A 29 -4.70 -9.79 -1.82
N GLY A 30 -3.50 -9.24 -1.64
CA GLY A 30 -2.91 -8.26 -2.56
C GLY A 30 -3.35 -6.81 -2.34
N ILE A 31 -4.19 -6.53 -1.33
CA ILE A 31 -4.63 -5.18 -0.97
C ILE A 31 -4.20 -4.87 0.46
N ALA A 32 -3.41 -3.81 0.64
CA ALA A 32 -2.87 -3.24 1.88
C ALA A 32 -1.98 -4.19 2.72
N THR A 33 -2.35 -5.44 2.92
CA THR A 33 -1.62 -6.46 3.70
C THR A 33 -0.61 -7.23 2.83
N THR A 34 0.24 -6.47 2.13
CA THR A 34 1.25 -6.99 1.17
C THR A 34 2.64 -7.15 1.78
N ASN A 35 2.87 -6.65 3.00
CA ASN A 35 4.10 -6.79 3.77
C ASN A 35 3.77 -7.05 5.26
N PRO A 36 4.72 -7.59 6.05
CA PRO A 36 4.50 -7.90 7.47
C PRO A 36 4.06 -6.68 8.31
N GLY A 37 4.65 -5.51 8.09
CA GLY A 37 4.32 -4.31 8.86
C GLY A 37 2.85 -3.89 8.72
N MET A 38 2.29 -3.96 7.50
CA MET A 38 0.85 -3.72 7.31
C MET A 38 -0.02 -4.83 7.90
N ILE A 39 0.43 -6.09 7.87
CA ILE A 39 -0.29 -7.20 8.51
C ILE A 39 -0.37 -6.96 10.02
N GLU A 40 0.74 -6.59 10.65
CA GLU A 40 0.80 -6.21 12.07
C GLU A 40 -0.08 -5.01 12.38
N TRP A 41 -0.06 -3.98 11.52
CA TRP A 41 -0.91 -2.81 11.68
C TRP A 41 -2.39 -3.19 11.66
N PHE A 42 -2.83 -3.99 10.69
CA PHE A 42 -4.24 -4.46 10.66
C PHE A 42 -4.58 -5.30 11.89
N ALA A 43 -3.65 -6.15 12.32
CA ALA A 43 -3.80 -6.94 13.53
C ALA A 43 -3.95 -6.05 14.77
N ARG A 44 -3.19 -4.98 14.92
CA ARG A 44 -3.26 -4.13 16.12
C ARG A 44 -4.41 -3.13 16.09
N GLU A 45 -4.65 -2.51 14.94
CA GLU A 45 -5.44 -1.27 14.86
C GLU A 45 -6.90 -1.49 14.39
N THR A 46 -7.24 -2.67 13.86
CA THR A 46 -8.57 -2.92 13.29
C THR A 46 -9.34 -4.00 14.05
N MET A 47 -10.53 -4.38 13.61
CA MET A 47 -11.28 -5.52 14.15
C MET A 47 -11.48 -6.64 13.13
N VAL A 48 -10.62 -6.68 12.11
CA VAL A 48 -10.60 -7.75 11.12
C VAL A 48 -10.31 -9.08 11.83
N THR A 49 -11.04 -10.11 11.41
CA THR A 49 -10.94 -11.49 11.91
C THR A 49 -9.93 -12.29 11.10
N VAL A 50 -9.92 -12.10 9.78
CA VAL A 50 -9.02 -12.82 8.86
C VAL A 50 -8.12 -11.84 8.12
N ILE A 51 -6.82 -11.87 8.40
CA ILE A 51 -5.85 -11.07 7.63
C ILE A 51 -5.25 -11.95 6.55
N THR A 52 -5.45 -11.55 5.29
CA THR A 52 -4.97 -12.31 4.13
C THR A 52 -3.70 -11.69 3.57
N THR A 53 -2.65 -12.50 3.38
CA THR A 53 -1.40 -12.06 2.75
C THR A 53 -1.58 -11.81 1.26
N LYS A 54 -0.61 -11.14 0.65
CA LYS A 54 -0.34 -11.25 -0.79
C LYS A 54 -0.17 -12.74 -1.20
N SER A 55 -0.64 -13.12 -2.40
CA SER A 55 -0.43 -14.47 -2.96
C SER A 55 1.03 -14.76 -3.31
N PHE A 56 1.68 -15.73 -2.67
CA PHE A 56 3.08 -16.08 -2.95
C PHE A 56 3.23 -17.09 -4.09
N GLN A 57 4.31 -16.96 -4.85
CA GLN A 57 4.76 -17.93 -5.86
C GLN A 57 6.07 -18.57 -5.40
N VAL A 58 6.48 -19.68 -6.03
CA VAL A 58 7.76 -20.34 -5.68
C VAL A 58 8.91 -19.36 -5.95
N GLU A 59 8.98 -18.87 -7.18
CA GLU A 59 9.95 -17.87 -7.60
C GLU A 59 9.44 -16.43 -7.35
N PRO A 60 10.35 -15.47 -7.08
CA PRO A 60 10.00 -14.07 -7.05
C PRO A 60 9.35 -13.61 -8.35
N ASN A 61 8.36 -12.74 -8.25
CA ASN A 61 7.69 -12.13 -9.39
C ASN A 61 7.72 -10.60 -9.24
N CYS A 62 8.34 -9.91 -10.20
CA CYS A 62 8.38 -8.44 -10.22
C CYS A 62 7.02 -7.81 -10.58
N GLY A 63 6.08 -8.59 -11.09
CA GLY A 63 4.81 -8.14 -11.61
C GLY A 63 4.94 -7.31 -12.87
N ASN A 64 3.83 -6.69 -13.27
CA ASN A 64 3.84 -5.75 -14.37
C ASN A 64 4.49 -4.42 -13.95
N ARG A 65 5.02 -3.71 -14.93
CA ARG A 65 5.53 -2.34 -14.75
C ARG A 65 4.35 -1.36 -14.67
N GLU A 66 4.54 -0.23 -14.00
CA GLU A 66 3.49 0.78 -13.78
C GLU A 66 3.12 1.52 -15.09
N PRO A 67 1.89 2.09 -15.22
CA PRO A 67 0.78 2.05 -14.25
C PRO A 67 0.11 0.67 -14.17
N VAL A 68 -0.13 0.19 -12.95
CA VAL A 68 -0.78 -1.11 -12.71
C VAL A 68 -2.16 -1.01 -12.05
N ILE A 69 -2.59 0.19 -11.65
CA ILE A 69 -3.89 0.45 -11.02
C ILE A 69 -4.46 1.76 -11.57
N THR A 70 -5.77 1.81 -11.78
CA THR A 70 -6.49 3.02 -12.18
C THR A 70 -7.89 3.04 -11.56
N GLU A 71 -8.48 4.23 -11.41
CA GLU A 71 -9.86 4.44 -10.98
C GLU A 71 -10.65 5.20 -12.07
N PRO A 72 -11.22 4.48 -13.07
CA PRO A 72 -11.89 5.13 -14.20
C PRO A 72 -13.23 5.78 -13.80
N GLN A 73 -13.89 5.21 -12.79
CA GLN A 73 -15.13 5.73 -12.19
C GLN A 73 -15.03 5.70 -10.65
N PRO A 74 -15.72 6.61 -9.95
CA PRO A 74 -15.78 6.66 -8.48
C PRO A 74 -15.91 5.28 -7.82
N GLY A 75 -14.92 4.90 -7.00
CA GLY A 75 -14.92 3.64 -6.26
C GLY A 75 -14.77 2.38 -7.11
N SER A 76 -14.42 2.51 -8.38
CA SER A 76 -14.30 1.39 -9.33
C SER A 76 -12.92 1.35 -9.94
N PHE A 77 -12.25 0.21 -9.81
CA PHE A 77 -10.81 0.11 -10.07
C PHE A 77 -10.50 -0.95 -11.11
N GLY A 78 -9.64 -0.58 -12.06
CA GLY A 78 -8.95 -1.51 -12.95
C GLY A 78 -7.55 -1.80 -12.41
N ASN A 79 -7.13 -3.06 -12.44
CA ASN A 79 -5.77 -3.43 -12.01
C ASN A 79 -5.13 -4.49 -12.90
N ALA A 80 -3.81 -4.39 -13.03
CA ALA A 80 -2.97 -5.35 -13.72
C ALA A 80 -1.61 -5.45 -13.00
N VAL A 81 -1.60 -5.75 -11.71
CA VAL A 81 -0.38 -5.82 -10.89
C VAL A 81 0.58 -6.93 -11.34
N GLY A 82 0.05 -7.99 -11.98
CA GLY A 82 0.87 -9.09 -12.51
C GLY A 82 1.42 -10.02 -11.42
N LEU A 83 0.75 -10.12 -10.27
CA LEU A 83 1.16 -10.96 -9.15
C LEU A 83 2.55 -10.64 -8.56
N ARG A 84 2.98 -9.37 -8.56
CA ARG A 84 4.20 -8.93 -7.84
C ARG A 84 4.29 -9.51 -6.42
N ASN A 85 5.33 -10.28 -6.12
CA ASN A 85 5.56 -10.93 -4.84
C ASN A 85 7.04 -11.34 -4.68
N PRO A 86 7.55 -11.46 -3.44
CA PRO A 86 8.97 -11.68 -3.22
C PRO A 86 9.41 -13.14 -3.37
N GLY A 87 8.49 -14.06 -3.70
CA GLY A 87 8.77 -15.49 -3.80
C GLY A 87 8.75 -16.22 -2.46
N LEU A 88 8.85 -17.53 -2.51
CA LEU A 88 8.63 -18.42 -1.36
C LEU A 88 9.71 -18.26 -0.28
N ALA A 89 10.98 -18.11 -0.67
CA ALA A 89 12.08 -18.01 0.29
C ALA A 89 11.92 -16.80 1.23
N VAL A 90 11.64 -15.63 0.67
CA VAL A 90 11.39 -14.40 1.45
C VAL A 90 10.10 -14.53 2.25
N ALA A 91 9.02 -15.03 1.63
CA ALA A 91 7.74 -15.25 2.30
C ALA A 91 7.89 -16.12 3.55
N ARG A 92 8.63 -17.23 3.45
CA ARG A 92 8.86 -18.14 4.58
C ARG A 92 9.62 -17.43 5.71
N SER A 93 10.65 -16.65 5.37
CA SER A 93 11.42 -15.89 6.37
C SER A 93 10.55 -14.86 7.09
N GLU A 94 9.88 -13.99 6.32
CA GLU A 94 9.04 -12.90 6.86
C GLU A 94 7.85 -13.43 7.66
N LEU A 95 7.18 -14.49 7.19
CA LEU A 95 6.05 -15.08 7.90
C LEU A 95 6.50 -15.82 9.17
N THR A 96 7.69 -16.41 9.19
CA THR A 96 8.23 -17.02 10.41
C THR A 96 8.47 -15.94 11.49
N GLU A 97 9.05 -14.82 11.12
CA GLU A 97 9.26 -13.67 12.02
C GLU A 97 7.94 -13.01 12.45
N LEU A 98 6.96 -12.94 11.55
CA LEU A 98 5.61 -12.47 11.90
C LEU A 98 4.96 -13.42 12.91
N ARG A 99 5.08 -14.74 12.71
CA ARG A 99 4.46 -15.74 13.58
C ARG A 99 5.09 -15.82 14.97
N SER A 100 6.39 -15.55 15.10
CA SER A 100 7.05 -15.53 16.42
C SER A 100 6.50 -14.44 17.35
N ARG A 101 5.93 -13.37 16.80
CA ARG A 101 5.32 -12.25 17.53
C ARG A 101 3.79 -12.23 17.46
N TRP A 102 3.15 -13.22 16.83
CA TRP A 102 1.71 -13.19 16.53
C TRP A 102 0.84 -13.12 17.80
N SER A 103 1.24 -13.84 18.85
CA SER A 103 0.57 -13.82 20.17
C SER A 103 0.63 -12.46 20.87
N GLU A 104 1.58 -11.58 20.48
CA GLU A 104 1.73 -10.22 21.00
C GLU A 104 0.94 -9.18 20.18
N LEU A 105 0.52 -9.51 18.96
CA LEU A 105 -0.26 -8.62 18.09
C LEU A 105 -1.69 -8.47 18.62
N ARG A 106 -2.26 -9.60 19.07
CA ARG A 106 -3.45 -9.69 19.90
C ARG A 106 -3.28 -10.90 20.81
N PRO A 107 -3.62 -10.83 22.11
CA PRO A 107 -3.58 -12.00 22.96
C PRO A 107 -4.43 -13.11 22.36
N ALA A 108 -3.80 -14.24 22.03
CA ALA A 108 -4.46 -15.43 21.55
C ALA A 108 -5.24 -16.11 22.69
N ILE A 109 -6.38 -16.72 22.36
CA ILE A 109 -7.11 -17.64 23.24
C ILE A 109 -6.17 -18.83 23.51
N THR A 110 -5.69 -19.03 24.73
CA THR A 110 -4.79 -20.14 25.11
C THR A 110 -5.56 -21.39 25.52
N GLU A 111 -4.90 -22.56 25.40
CA GLU A 111 -5.41 -23.95 25.49
C GLU A 111 -6.23 -24.36 26.73
N SER A 112 -6.40 -23.51 27.74
CA SER A 112 -7.31 -23.77 28.86
C SER A 112 -8.64 -23.05 28.63
N GLY A 113 -9.55 -23.66 27.86
CA GLY A 113 -10.97 -23.39 27.96
C GLY A 113 -11.61 -22.77 26.72
N ILE A 114 -12.00 -23.64 25.79
CA ILE A 114 -12.92 -23.33 24.69
C ILE A 114 -14.35 -23.01 25.19
N ASP A 115 -14.67 -23.11 26.48
CA ASP A 115 -16.06 -23.04 26.94
C ASP A 115 -16.56 -21.69 27.50
N THR A 116 -15.75 -20.61 27.53
CA THR A 116 -16.26 -19.32 28.07
C THR A 116 -15.75 -18.06 27.35
N VAL A 117 -14.70 -18.14 26.54
CA VAL A 117 -14.08 -16.94 25.94
C VAL A 117 -14.69 -16.57 24.57
N VAL A 118 -15.17 -17.55 23.81
CA VAL A 118 -15.86 -17.31 22.53
C VAL A 118 -17.30 -16.78 22.76
N THR A 119 -17.89 -17.07 23.92
CA THR A 119 -19.26 -16.66 24.26
C THR A 119 -19.31 -15.33 25.03
N ALA A 120 -18.26 -14.93 25.75
CA ALA A 120 -18.23 -13.68 26.52
C ALA A 120 -17.79 -12.45 25.69
N ALA A 121 -16.74 -12.57 24.87
CA ALA A 121 -16.24 -11.47 24.02
C ALA A 121 -17.26 -11.04 22.94
N VAL A 122 -18.08 -12.00 22.49
CA VAL A 122 -19.18 -11.75 21.54
C VAL A 122 -20.47 -11.30 22.22
N ARG A 123 -20.63 -11.53 23.54
CA ARG A 123 -21.75 -10.98 24.32
C ARG A 123 -21.54 -9.51 24.70
N ASP A 124 -20.31 -9.07 24.92
CA ASP A 124 -19.97 -7.68 25.34
C ASP A 124 -19.28 -6.81 24.26
N GLY A 125 -19.11 -7.33 23.03
CA GLY A 125 -18.61 -6.53 21.89
C GLY A 125 -17.10 -6.29 21.85
N THR A 126 -16.31 -7.06 22.61
CA THR A 126 -14.85 -6.90 22.72
C THR A 126 -14.09 -8.03 22.03
N GLN A 127 -13.91 -7.84 20.71
CA GLN A 127 -12.88 -8.40 19.81
C GLN A 127 -13.02 -9.88 19.34
N PRO A 128 -13.04 -10.13 18.00
CA PRO A 128 -13.03 -11.48 17.44
C PRO A 128 -11.61 -12.09 17.43
N ALA A 129 -11.54 -13.43 17.32
CA ALA A 129 -10.30 -14.17 17.06
C ALA A 129 -9.57 -13.65 15.80
N LEU A 130 -8.23 -13.75 15.79
CA LEU A 130 -7.39 -13.26 14.70
C LEU A 130 -6.71 -14.43 13.97
N LEU A 131 -7.06 -14.62 12.71
CA LEU A 131 -6.56 -15.68 11.83
C LEU A 131 -5.65 -15.11 10.75
N LEU A 132 -4.49 -15.74 10.55
CA LEU A 132 -3.63 -15.47 9.40
C LEU A 132 -4.00 -16.39 8.23
N ASN A 133 -4.49 -15.80 7.14
CA ASN A 133 -4.73 -16.47 5.88
C ASN A 133 -3.55 -16.24 4.91
N VAL A 134 -2.78 -17.29 4.63
CA VAL A 134 -1.66 -17.19 3.67
C VAL A 134 -2.16 -17.56 2.28
N SER A 135 -2.11 -16.61 1.36
CA SER A 135 -2.51 -16.82 -0.04
C SER A 135 -1.32 -17.35 -0.85
N ILE A 136 -1.56 -18.32 -1.73
CA ILE A 136 -0.57 -18.92 -2.64
C ILE A 136 -1.09 -18.97 -4.08
N ALA A 137 -0.20 -18.85 -5.06
CA ALA A 137 -0.52 -18.87 -6.49
C ALA A 137 0.47 -19.75 -7.26
N GLY A 138 0.15 -21.04 -7.42
CA GLY A 138 0.92 -21.95 -8.28
C GLY A 138 0.51 -21.84 -9.75
N ARG A 139 1.44 -22.18 -10.65
CA ARG A 139 1.18 -22.37 -12.09
C ARG A 139 0.57 -23.74 -12.39
N ASP A 140 0.78 -24.72 -11.52
CA ASP A 140 0.29 -26.09 -11.65
C ASP A 140 0.22 -26.79 -10.28
N GLU A 141 -0.20 -28.06 -10.27
CA GLU A 141 -0.26 -28.91 -9.07
C GLU A 141 1.06 -29.02 -8.31
N ALA A 142 2.19 -29.08 -9.03
CA ALA A 142 3.50 -29.28 -8.40
C ALA A 142 3.89 -28.02 -7.61
N GLU A 143 3.68 -26.83 -8.19
CA GLU A 143 3.92 -25.59 -7.47
C GLU A 143 2.95 -25.39 -6.31
N PHE A 144 1.66 -25.68 -6.47
CA PHE A 144 0.71 -25.61 -5.36
C PHE A 144 1.09 -26.56 -4.23
N ARG A 145 1.56 -27.78 -4.54
CA ARG A 145 2.07 -28.73 -3.56
C ARG A 145 3.29 -28.20 -2.79
N VAL A 146 4.26 -27.61 -3.50
CA VAL A 146 5.47 -27.04 -2.89
C VAL A 146 5.10 -25.86 -1.98
N LEU A 147 4.30 -24.92 -2.49
CA LEU A 147 3.86 -23.75 -1.73
C LEU A 147 3.07 -24.13 -0.48
N ALA A 148 2.12 -25.07 -0.60
CA ALA A 148 1.32 -25.54 0.52
C ALA A 148 2.19 -26.19 1.59
N ARG A 149 3.10 -27.09 1.21
CA ARG A 149 4.00 -27.76 2.17
C ARG A 149 4.83 -26.77 2.99
N GLU A 150 5.33 -25.72 2.36
CA GLU A 150 6.26 -24.78 3.00
C GLU A 150 5.54 -23.69 3.80
N LEU A 151 4.35 -23.24 3.37
CA LEU A 151 3.67 -22.09 3.99
C LEU A 151 2.48 -22.48 4.88
N ALA A 152 1.85 -23.64 4.70
CA ALA A 152 0.74 -24.08 5.54
C ALA A 152 1.08 -24.15 7.04
N PRO A 153 2.30 -24.55 7.48
CA PRO A 153 2.66 -24.54 8.89
C PRO A 153 2.66 -23.13 9.53
N LEU A 154 2.87 -22.08 8.72
CA LEU A 154 2.92 -20.68 9.15
C LEU A 154 1.54 -20.00 9.10
N ALA A 155 0.52 -20.68 8.57
CA ALA A 155 -0.80 -20.14 8.35
C ALA A 155 -1.83 -20.76 9.31
N ASP A 156 -2.88 -20.02 9.65
CA ASP A 156 -4.07 -20.58 10.30
C ASP A 156 -5.04 -21.17 9.27
N LEU A 157 -5.08 -20.56 8.08
CA LEU A 157 -5.64 -21.18 6.88
C LEU A 157 -4.81 -20.80 5.63
N LEU A 158 -4.88 -21.65 4.62
CA LEU A 158 -4.19 -21.46 3.35
C LEU A 158 -5.21 -21.17 2.24
N GLU A 159 -5.02 -20.09 1.49
CA GLU A 159 -5.87 -19.72 0.35
C GLU A 159 -5.17 -20.02 -0.98
N LEU A 160 -5.79 -20.80 -1.85
CA LEU A 160 -5.34 -21.07 -3.21
C LEU A 160 -5.93 -20.05 -4.16
N ASN A 161 -5.10 -19.16 -4.68
CA ASN A 161 -5.49 -18.23 -5.72
C ASN A 161 -5.49 -18.91 -7.09
N LEU A 162 -6.65 -19.43 -7.50
CA LEU A 162 -6.84 -20.20 -8.74
C LEU A 162 -7.10 -19.32 -9.97
N SER A 163 -7.12 -17.99 -9.84
CA SER A 163 -7.36 -17.08 -10.97
C SER A 163 -6.11 -16.76 -11.79
N CYS A 164 -4.97 -17.37 -11.48
CA CYS A 164 -3.68 -17.00 -12.05
C CYS A 164 -3.63 -17.30 -13.57
N PRO A 165 -3.26 -16.33 -14.42
CA PRO A 165 -3.22 -16.49 -15.88
C PRO A 165 -1.99 -17.23 -16.41
N HIS A 166 -1.08 -17.68 -15.55
CA HIS A 166 0.23 -18.22 -15.93
C HIS A 166 0.31 -19.76 -15.98
N ALA A 167 -0.84 -20.43 -15.91
CA ALA A 167 -0.92 -21.89 -15.97
C ALA A 167 -1.09 -22.37 -17.41
N GLY A 168 0.00 -22.87 -18.01
CA GLY A 168 -0.01 -23.68 -19.22
C GLY A 168 -0.48 -22.98 -20.50
N GLY A 169 0.44 -22.36 -21.24
CA GLY A 169 0.36 -22.13 -22.70
C GLY A 169 -0.83 -21.34 -23.27
N GLY A 170 -1.80 -20.92 -22.45
CA GLY A 170 -3.03 -20.25 -22.85
C GLY A 170 -3.43 -19.20 -21.82
N TYR A 171 -3.73 -18.01 -22.32
CA TYR A 171 -3.91 -16.78 -21.56
C TYR A 171 -5.17 -16.78 -20.69
N GLY A 172 -5.04 -16.36 -19.42
CA GLY A 172 -6.16 -15.83 -18.63
C GLY A 172 -7.16 -16.87 -18.13
N ALA A 173 -7.16 -17.15 -16.83
CA ALA A 173 -8.17 -17.96 -16.14
C ALA A 173 -8.21 -19.48 -16.42
N ALA A 174 -7.15 -20.08 -16.96
CA ALA A 174 -7.15 -21.51 -17.32
C ALA A 174 -7.48 -22.45 -16.12
N ILE A 175 -6.83 -22.27 -14.96
CA ILE A 175 -7.11 -23.15 -13.80
C ILE A 175 -8.50 -22.87 -13.22
N GLY A 176 -8.77 -21.63 -12.84
CA GLY A 176 -9.98 -21.26 -12.10
C GLY A 176 -11.29 -21.42 -12.87
N CYS A 177 -11.24 -21.60 -14.20
CA CYS A 177 -12.40 -21.87 -15.04
C CYS A 177 -12.52 -23.34 -15.47
N ASP A 178 -11.48 -24.16 -15.28
CA ASP A 178 -11.50 -25.60 -15.58
C ASP A 178 -11.74 -26.40 -14.28
N PRO A 179 -12.92 -27.05 -14.13
CA PRO A 179 -13.23 -27.81 -12.92
C PRO A 179 -12.26 -28.97 -12.62
N VAL A 180 -11.63 -29.56 -13.66
CA VAL A 180 -10.64 -30.63 -13.51
C VAL A 180 -9.34 -30.07 -12.96
N LEU A 181 -8.84 -28.96 -13.52
CA LEU A 181 -7.62 -28.31 -13.02
C LEU A 181 -7.82 -27.77 -11.61
N VAL A 182 -8.97 -27.16 -11.30
CA VAL A 182 -9.33 -26.76 -9.93
C VAL A 182 -9.24 -27.95 -8.97
N ALA A 183 -9.86 -29.08 -9.31
CA ALA A 183 -9.85 -30.25 -8.45
C ALA A 183 -8.43 -30.80 -8.23
N ARG A 184 -7.62 -30.90 -9.30
CA ARG A 184 -6.25 -31.40 -9.21
C ARG A 184 -5.36 -30.48 -8.37
N CYS A 185 -5.34 -29.18 -8.66
CA CYS A 185 -4.54 -28.21 -7.91
C CYS A 185 -4.96 -28.13 -6.44
N THR A 186 -6.28 -28.16 -6.18
CA THR A 186 -6.82 -28.17 -4.81
C THR A 186 -6.37 -29.42 -4.05
N ARG A 187 -6.52 -30.60 -4.65
CA ARG A 187 -6.08 -31.87 -4.05
C ARG A 187 -4.58 -31.83 -3.73
N ALA A 188 -3.76 -31.37 -4.68
CA ALA A 188 -2.32 -31.31 -4.50
C ALA A 188 -1.89 -30.43 -3.31
N ALA A 189 -2.56 -29.29 -3.10
CA ALA A 189 -2.31 -28.44 -1.95
C ALA A 189 -2.85 -29.04 -0.65
N VAL A 190 -4.07 -29.60 -0.66
CA VAL A 190 -4.69 -30.26 0.51
C VAL A 190 -3.80 -31.39 1.02
N ASP A 191 -3.30 -32.25 0.13
CA ASP A 191 -2.42 -33.36 0.49
C ASP A 191 -1.08 -32.90 1.11
N ALA A 192 -0.66 -31.66 0.83
CA ALA A 192 0.59 -31.09 1.31
C ALA A 192 0.44 -30.14 2.51
N ALA A 193 -0.76 -29.64 2.78
CA ALA A 193 -1.03 -28.66 3.82
C ALA A 193 -1.09 -29.27 5.24
N GLY A 194 -1.04 -30.60 5.35
CA GLY A 194 -1.13 -31.31 6.63
C GLY A 194 -2.46 -31.03 7.32
N ALA A 195 -2.42 -30.46 8.53
CA ALA A 195 -3.61 -30.15 9.31
C ALA A 195 -4.22 -28.76 9.03
N THR A 196 -3.54 -27.91 8.26
CA THR A 196 -3.99 -26.54 7.98
C THR A 196 -5.13 -26.58 6.95
N PRO A 197 -6.28 -25.94 7.24
CA PRO A 197 -7.41 -25.90 6.33
C PRO A 197 -7.08 -25.12 5.05
N VAL A 198 -7.58 -25.63 3.92
CA VAL A 198 -7.29 -25.12 2.59
C VAL A 198 -8.55 -24.54 1.95
N PHE A 199 -8.48 -23.28 1.52
CA PHE A 199 -9.58 -22.55 0.90
C PHE A 199 -9.28 -22.31 -0.58
N ALA A 200 -10.26 -22.53 -1.45
CA ALA A 200 -10.11 -22.25 -2.88
C ALA A 200 -10.68 -20.88 -3.24
N LYS A 201 -9.84 -19.97 -3.79
CA LYS A 201 -10.28 -18.64 -4.22
C LYS A 201 -10.67 -18.63 -5.69
N LEU A 202 -11.95 -18.39 -5.94
CA LEU A 202 -12.56 -18.57 -7.26
C LEU A 202 -12.67 -17.27 -8.05
N THR A 203 -12.55 -17.41 -9.36
CA THR A 203 -12.77 -16.33 -10.32
C THR A 203 -14.26 -16.25 -10.71
N PRO A 204 -14.83 -15.03 -10.88
CA PRO A 204 -16.19 -14.85 -11.37
C PRO A 204 -16.31 -14.98 -12.89
N ASN A 205 -15.20 -15.15 -13.61
CA ASN A 205 -15.10 -15.13 -15.08
C ASN A 205 -15.47 -16.50 -15.69
N THR A 206 -16.53 -17.10 -15.16
CA THR A 206 -17.09 -18.38 -15.58
C THR A 206 -18.61 -18.33 -15.43
N SER A 207 -19.33 -19.06 -16.28
CA SER A 207 -20.78 -19.25 -16.19
C SER A 207 -21.20 -20.24 -15.09
N HIS A 208 -20.26 -21.00 -14.50
CA HIS A 208 -20.58 -22.15 -13.64
C HIS A 208 -19.81 -22.14 -12.31
N ILE A 209 -19.68 -20.98 -11.66
CA ILE A 209 -18.87 -20.84 -10.43
C ILE A 209 -19.32 -21.80 -9.30
N GLY A 210 -20.62 -22.09 -9.16
CA GLY A 210 -21.14 -23.04 -8.19
C GLY A 210 -20.63 -24.48 -8.43
N ALA A 211 -20.57 -24.93 -9.68
CA ALA A 211 -20.03 -26.25 -10.03
C ALA A 211 -18.52 -26.33 -9.76
N ILE A 212 -17.79 -25.24 -10.03
CA ILE A 212 -16.35 -25.15 -9.70
C ILE A 212 -16.14 -25.23 -8.19
N ALA A 213 -16.96 -24.54 -7.40
CA ALA A 213 -16.91 -24.62 -5.94
C ALA A 213 -17.16 -26.04 -5.44
N GLN A 214 -18.15 -26.75 -5.99
CA GLN A 214 -18.39 -28.17 -5.66
C GLN A 214 -17.16 -29.04 -5.96
N ARG A 215 -16.47 -28.81 -7.08
CA ARG A 215 -15.24 -29.56 -7.41
C ARG A 215 -14.10 -29.26 -6.45
N ALA A 216 -13.91 -28.00 -6.06
CA ALA A 216 -12.91 -27.64 -5.05
C ALA A 216 -13.20 -28.33 -3.69
N VAL A 217 -14.46 -28.28 -3.24
CA VAL A 217 -14.88 -28.95 -1.98
C VAL A 217 -14.72 -30.47 -2.07
N ALA A 218 -15.13 -31.09 -3.18
CA ALA A 218 -14.93 -32.53 -3.41
C ALA A 218 -13.44 -32.91 -3.47
N ALA A 219 -12.58 -31.99 -3.90
CA ALA A 219 -11.13 -32.12 -3.87
C ALA A 219 -10.51 -31.89 -2.47
N GLY A 220 -11.32 -31.64 -1.44
CA GLY A 220 -10.89 -31.51 -0.05
C GLY A 220 -10.71 -30.08 0.44
N ALA A 221 -11.09 -29.05 -0.35
CA ALA A 221 -11.10 -27.69 0.16
C ALA A 221 -12.03 -27.60 1.39
N THR A 222 -11.52 -27.03 2.46
CA THR A 222 -12.25 -26.75 3.70
C THR A 222 -13.25 -25.61 3.52
N GLY A 223 -12.97 -24.66 2.63
CA GLY A 223 -13.84 -23.52 2.37
C GLY A 223 -13.58 -22.85 1.02
N ILE A 224 -14.37 -21.82 0.73
CA ILE A 224 -14.30 -21.07 -0.53
C ILE A 224 -14.03 -19.59 -0.26
N VAL A 225 -13.22 -18.96 -1.10
CA VAL A 225 -13.08 -17.50 -1.15
C VAL A 225 -13.64 -17.01 -2.47
N ALA A 226 -14.54 -16.03 -2.45
CA ALA A 226 -15.17 -15.53 -3.67
C ALA A 226 -15.58 -14.06 -3.52
N ILE A 227 -15.37 -13.17 -4.50
CA ILE A 227 -14.82 -13.43 -5.83
C ILE A 227 -13.46 -12.76 -6.02
N ASN A 228 -12.68 -13.31 -6.94
CA ASN A 228 -11.59 -12.57 -7.55
C ASN A 228 -12.12 -11.46 -8.49
N THR A 229 -11.23 -10.70 -9.11
CA THR A 229 -11.60 -9.61 -10.03
C THR A 229 -12.37 -10.10 -11.27
N VAL A 230 -13.25 -9.25 -11.80
CA VAL A 230 -14.04 -9.49 -13.02
C VAL A 230 -13.27 -9.02 -14.27
N GLY A 231 -13.47 -9.64 -15.42
CA GLY A 231 -12.87 -9.23 -16.70
C GLY A 231 -11.83 -10.23 -17.22
N PRO A 232 -10.79 -9.79 -17.94
CA PRO A 232 -10.18 -8.44 -17.90
C PRO A 232 -10.74 -7.45 -18.94
N GLU A 233 -10.67 -6.16 -18.63
CA GLU A 233 -11.14 -5.05 -19.47
C GLU A 233 -10.04 -4.05 -19.78
N GLN A 234 -10.19 -3.27 -20.86
CA GLN A 234 -9.25 -2.22 -21.22
C GLN A 234 -9.70 -0.86 -20.66
N TYR A 235 -8.77 -0.13 -20.03
CA TYR A 235 -9.05 1.20 -19.47
C TYR A 235 -8.26 2.27 -20.21
N ARG A 236 -8.96 3.33 -20.61
CA ARG A 236 -8.41 4.40 -21.44
C ARG A 236 -8.44 5.73 -20.70
N GLU A 237 -7.37 6.49 -20.87
CA GLU A 237 -7.28 7.87 -20.41
C GLU A 237 -8.29 8.72 -21.20
N ARG A 238 -8.98 9.64 -20.51
CA ARG A 238 -10.17 10.32 -21.04
C ARG A 238 -9.85 11.29 -22.16
N GLU A 239 -8.73 12.00 -22.07
CA GLU A 239 -8.36 13.05 -23.01
C GLU A 239 -7.74 12.48 -24.30
N THR A 240 -6.89 11.47 -24.17
CA THR A 240 -6.09 10.93 -25.28
C THR A 240 -6.53 9.56 -25.78
N GLY A 241 -7.40 8.87 -25.05
CA GLY A 241 -7.80 7.50 -25.38
C GLY A 241 -6.69 6.46 -25.21
N THR A 242 -5.52 6.86 -24.69
CA THR A 242 -4.37 5.95 -24.49
C THR A 242 -4.65 4.92 -23.41
N VAL A 243 -4.09 3.72 -23.57
CA VAL A 243 -4.27 2.63 -22.60
C VAL A 243 -3.54 2.98 -21.31
N ILE A 244 -4.24 2.90 -20.17
CA ILE A 244 -3.66 3.30 -18.88
C ILE A 244 -2.79 2.18 -18.31
N LEU A 245 -3.33 0.97 -18.24
CA LEU A 245 -2.66 -0.15 -17.58
C LEU A 245 -1.56 -0.72 -18.47
N ASN A 246 -0.39 -0.91 -17.88
CA ASN A 246 0.72 -1.57 -18.54
C ASN A 246 0.65 -3.08 -18.24
N ASN A 247 0.06 -3.81 -19.17
CA ASN A 247 -0.05 -5.26 -19.10
C ASN A 247 0.24 -5.86 -20.49
N PRO A 248 1.52 -6.03 -20.86
CA PRO A 248 1.88 -6.45 -22.20
C PRO A 248 1.29 -7.83 -22.56
N ALA A 249 1.21 -8.74 -21.58
CA ALA A 249 0.65 -10.08 -21.76
C ALA A 249 -0.85 -10.08 -22.11
N LEU A 250 -1.59 -9.02 -21.74
CA LEU A 250 -3.03 -8.90 -22.01
C LEU A 250 -3.38 -7.58 -22.72
N GLN A 251 -2.46 -7.03 -23.52
CA GLN A 251 -2.70 -5.82 -24.32
C GLN A 251 -3.25 -4.64 -23.50
N GLY A 252 -2.73 -4.45 -22.29
CA GLY A 252 -3.14 -3.39 -21.37
C GLY A 252 -4.51 -3.60 -20.71
N ARG A 253 -5.07 -4.81 -20.77
CA ARG A 253 -6.29 -5.18 -20.03
C ARG A 253 -5.99 -5.53 -18.58
N GLY A 254 -6.96 -5.32 -17.69
CA GLY A 254 -6.85 -5.60 -16.27
C GLY A 254 -8.19 -5.94 -15.62
N GLY A 255 -8.14 -6.57 -14.45
CA GLY A 255 -9.33 -6.98 -13.69
C GLY A 255 -10.05 -5.80 -13.02
N GLN A 256 -11.37 -5.85 -13.04
CA GLN A 256 -12.28 -4.93 -12.40
C GLN A 256 -12.49 -5.29 -10.93
N SER A 257 -12.53 -4.27 -10.07
CA SER A 257 -12.87 -4.38 -8.65
C SER A 257 -13.60 -3.12 -8.16
N GLY A 258 -13.94 -3.09 -6.87
CA GLY A 258 -14.72 -1.99 -6.30
C GLY A 258 -16.18 -2.05 -6.71
N ARG A 259 -16.83 -0.89 -6.83
CA ARG A 259 -18.27 -0.79 -7.03
C ARG A 259 -18.81 -1.60 -8.20
N TRP A 260 -18.10 -1.60 -9.33
CA TRP A 260 -18.52 -2.33 -10.55
C TRP A 260 -18.86 -3.79 -10.32
N VAL A 261 -18.13 -4.46 -9.42
CA VAL A 261 -18.27 -5.92 -9.28
C VAL A 261 -19.24 -6.34 -8.18
N ARG A 262 -19.88 -5.39 -7.48
CA ARG A 262 -20.72 -5.68 -6.32
C ARG A 262 -21.85 -6.65 -6.64
N GLU A 263 -22.68 -6.34 -7.65
CA GLU A 263 -23.82 -7.19 -8.00
C GLU A 263 -23.36 -8.58 -8.44
N ARG A 264 -22.33 -8.64 -9.29
CA ARG A 264 -21.74 -9.91 -9.73
C ARG A 264 -21.20 -10.72 -8.55
N ALA A 265 -20.57 -10.08 -7.56
CA ALA A 265 -20.08 -10.75 -6.36
C ALA A 265 -21.22 -11.36 -5.54
N LEU A 266 -22.32 -10.62 -5.34
CA LEU A 266 -23.50 -11.11 -4.62
C LEU A 266 -24.13 -12.32 -5.33
N GLU A 267 -24.26 -12.26 -6.66
CA GLU A 267 -24.74 -13.40 -7.47
C GLU A 267 -23.83 -14.62 -7.30
N CYS A 268 -22.53 -14.46 -7.49
CA CYS A 268 -21.57 -15.56 -7.38
C CYS A 268 -21.59 -16.20 -5.98
N VAL A 269 -21.66 -15.41 -4.92
CA VAL A 269 -21.71 -15.94 -3.54
C VAL A 269 -23.00 -16.72 -3.29
N ARG A 270 -24.15 -16.24 -3.79
CA ARG A 270 -25.42 -17.00 -3.72
C ARG A 270 -25.33 -18.32 -4.48
N ASP A 271 -24.74 -18.31 -5.68
CA ASP A 271 -24.57 -19.51 -6.50
C ASP A 271 -23.68 -20.55 -5.83
N ILE A 272 -22.55 -20.10 -5.27
CA ILE A 272 -21.64 -20.95 -4.50
C ILE A 272 -22.36 -21.53 -3.29
N ARG A 273 -23.04 -20.69 -2.49
CA ARG A 273 -23.76 -21.14 -1.29
C ARG A 273 -24.81 -22.18 -1.61
N ARG A 274 -25.61 -21.97 -2.67
CA ARG A 274 -26.60 -22.95 -3.13
C ARG A 274 -25.96 -24.28 -3.54
N ALA A 275 -24.78 -24.22 -4.16
CA ALA A 275 -24.10 -25.40 -4.68
C ALA A 275 -23.41 -26.25 -3.60
N ILE A 276 -22.82 -25.62 -2.57
CA ILE A 276 -22.00 -26.32 -1.56
C ILE A 276 -22.68 -26.50 -0.19
N GLY A 277 -23.87 -25.93 -0.01
CA GLY A 277 -24.62 -26.03 1.24
C GLY A 277 -24.10 -25.11 2.36
N PRO A 278 -24.78 -25.04 3.52
CA PRO A 278 -24.45 -24.11 4.61
C PRO A 278 -23.22 -24.52 5.44
N GLN A 279 -22.74 -25.76 5.35
CA GLN A 279 -21.69 -26.29 6.22
C GLN A 279 -20.27 -25.88 5.78
N VAL A 280 -20.08 -25.47 4.53
CA VAL A 280 -18.77 -25.06 4.02
C VAL A 280 -18.62 -23.53 4.17
N PRO A 281 -17.60 -23.02 4.88
CA PRO A 281 -17.42 -21.59 5.05
C PRO A 281 -17.09 -20.87 3.73
N ILE A 282 -17.64 -19.66 3.57
CA ILE A 282 -17.40 -18.77 2.44
C ILE A 282 -16.85 -17.43 2.93
N ILE A 283 -15.66 -17.06 2.45
CA ILE A 283 -15.15 -15.68 2.55
C ILE A 283 -15.60 -14.91 1.30
N GLY A 284 -16.67 -14.12 1.44
CA GLY A 284 -17.32 -13.36 0.37
C GLY A 284 -16.76 -11.95 0.21
N MET A 285 -16.47 -11.49 -1.00
CA MET A 285 -15.89 -10.18 -1.28
C MET A 285 -16.21 -9.68 -2.68
N GLY A 286 -16.14 -8.36 -2.86
CA GLY A 286 -16.38 -7.68 -4.13
C GLY A 286 -17.30 -6.48 -3.93
N GLY A 287 -16.76 -5.28 -4.11
CA GLY A 287 -17.53 -4.03 -4.04
C GLY A 287 -18.10 -3.66 -2.66
N VAL A 288 -17.61 -4.25 -1.56
CA VAL A 288 -18.03 -3.91 -0.19
C VAL A 288 -17.41 -2.57 0.21
N GLU A 289 -18.22 -1.49 0.24
CA GLU A 289 -17.76 -0.13 0.55
C GLU A 289 -18.37 0.44 1.84
N ARG A 290 -19.56 -0.03 2.22
CA ARG A 290 -20.33 0.47 3.36
C ARG A 290 -20.91 -0.67 4.19
N PRO A 291 -21.38 -0.38 5.41
CA PRO A 291 -22.01 -1.38 6.28
C PRO A 291 -23.18 -2.14 5.61
N ALA A 292 -23.97 -1.46 4.77
CA ALA A 292 -25.05 -2.10 4.03
C ALA A 292 -24.55 -3.17 3.05
N ASP A 293 -23.40 -2.93 2.39
CA ASP A 293 -22.82 -3.87 1.44
C ASP A 293 -22.29 -5.12 2.17
N ALA A 294 -21.71 -4.93 3.35
CA ALA A 294 -21.24 -6.05 4.18
C ALA A 294 -22.40 -6.96 4.62
N ARG A 295 -23.53 -6.35 5.02
CA ARG A 295 -24.76 -7.10 5.32
C ARG A 295 -25.33 -7.80 4.08
N ALA A 296 -25.31 -7.15 2.91
CA ALA A 296 -25.77 -7.75 1.66
C ALA A 296 -24.91 -8.97 1.27
N MET A 297 -23.58 -8.88 1.43
CA MET A 297 -22.67 -10.00 1.18
C MET A 297 -22.92 -11.18 2.12
N ARG A 298 -23.17 -10.90 3.40
CA ARG A 298 -23.57 -11.93 4.37
C ARG A 298 -24.92 -12.55 4.02
N ALA A 299 -25.91 -11.75 3.65
CA ALA A 299 -27.22 -12.23 3.20
C ALA A 299 -27.14 -13.05 1.90
N ALA A 300 -26.14 -12.79 1.04
CA ALA A 300 -25.85 -13.61 -0.13
C ALA A 300 -25.30 -15.00 0.23
N GLY A 301 -24.80 -15.19 1.44
CA GLY A 301 -24.31 -16.47 1.96
C GLY A 301 -22.86 -16.49 2.39
N ALA A 302 -22.18 -15.33 2.47
CA ALA A 302 -20.83 -15.25 3.03
C ALA A 302 -20.85 -15.37 4.56
N ASP A 303 -19.89 -16.09 5.12
CA ASP A 303 -19.67 -16.19 6.56
C ASP A 303 -18.70 -15.10 7.05
N VAL A 304 -17.69 -14.78 6.23
CA VAL A 304 -16.74 -13.69 6.45
C VAL A 304 -16.74 -12.76 5.23
N VAL A 305 -16.68 -11.45 5.43
CA VAL A 305 -16.75 -10.45 4.37
C VAL A 305 -15.39 -9.78 4.14
N GLY A 306 -14.85 -9.93 2.92
CA GLY A 306 -13.60 -9.30 2.50
C GLY A 306 -13.78 -7.84 2.06
N VAL A 307 -12.92 -6.96 2.60
CA VAL A 307 -12.89 -5.52 2.26
C VAL A 307 -11.56 -5.17 1.59
N GLY A 308 -11.63 -4.62 0.38
CA GLY A 308 -10.46 -4.28 -0.44
C GLY A 308 -10.49 -2.85 -0.95
N SER A 309 -11.10 -2.64 -2.12
CA SER A 309 -11.08 -1.34 -2.84
C SER A 309 -11.61 -0.14 -2.04
N ALA A 310 -12.46 -0.37 -1.03
CA ALA A 310 -12.97 0.68 -0.15
C ALA A 310 -11.86 1.42 0.63
N LEU A 311 -10.73 0.75 0.89
CA LEU A 311 -9.57 1.34 1.56
C LEU A 311 -8.96 2.53 0.79
N ALA A 312 -9.17 2.61 -0.54
CA ALA A 312 -8.76 3.76 -1.35
C ALA A 312 -9.66 5.00 -1.16
N LEU A 313 -10.88 4.79 -0.68
CA LEU A 313 -11.90 5.84 -0.52
C LEU A 313 -11.91 6.42 0.89
N VAL A 314 -11.09 5.89 1.80
CA VAL A 314 -11.04 6.29 3.20
C VAL A 314 -9.57 6.46 3.60
N HIS A 315 -9.27 7.52 4.34
CA HIS A 315 -7.91 7.73 4.84
C HIS A 315 -7.56 6.63 5.87
N GLN A 316 -6.30 6.21 5.94
CA GLN A 316 -5.86 5.08 6.76
C GLN A 316 -6.21 5.27 8.24
N GLN A 317 -6.13 6.52 8.73
CA GLN A 317 -6.53 6.88 10.09
C GLN A 317 -7.99 6.48 10.42
N ASP A 318 -8.85 6.46 9.40
CA ASP A 318 -10.29 6.21 9.52
C ASP A 318 -10.65 4.76 9.14
N TRP A 319 -9.69 3.93 8.69
CA TRP A 319 -9.94 2.51 8.40
C TRP A 319 -10.48 1.74 9.61
N PRO A 320 -9.96 1.91 10.85
CA PRO A 320 -10.52 1.25 12.03
C PRO A 320 -12.00 1.58 12.24
N GLY A 321 -12.37 2.86 12.11
CA GLY A 321 -13.76 3.31 12.23
C GLY A 321 -14.65 2.72 11.13
N MET A 322 -14.17 2.72 9.88
CA MET A 322 -14.88 2.14 8.74
C MET A 322 -15.17 0.66 8.95
N LEU A 323 -14.14 -0.11 9.30
CA LEU A 323 -14.25 -1.55 9.51
C LEU A 323 -15.14 -1.85 10.72
N ARG A 324 -15.11 -1.01 11.76
CA ARG A 324 -16.03 -1.13 12.91
C ARG A 324 -17.49 -0.96 12.52
N ALA A 325 -17.82 0.08 11.75
CA ALA A 325 -19.18 0.26 11.27
C ALA A 325 -19.66 -0.88 10.36
N MET A 326 -18.76 -1.51 9.59
CA MET A 326 -19.10 -2.66 8.76
C MET A 326 -19.36 -3.92 9.59
N ALA A 327 -18.56 -4.15 10.63
CA ALA A 327 -18.69 -5.31 11.49
C ALA A 327 -19.87 -5.22 12.46
N GLN A 328 -20.18 -4.01 12.96
CA GLN A 328 -21.18 -3.75 13.99
C GLN A 328 -22.24 -2.74 13.50
N PRO A 329 -23.47 -3.19 13.19
CA PRO A 329 -24.61 -2.33 12.88
C PRO A 329 -24.87 -1.34 14.02
N GLY A 330 -25.07 -0.06 13.67
CA GLY A 330 -25.37 1.00 14.64
C GLY A 330 -24.14 1.66 15.27
N ALA A 331 -22.92 1.18 15.00
CA ALA A 331 -21.72 1.87 15.45
C ALA A 331 -21.55 3.22 14.72
N ASP A 332 -21.52 4.33 15.48
CA ASP A 332 -21.11 5.62 14.95
C ASP A 332 -19.61 5.56 14.65
N SER A 333 -19.25 5.75 13.39
CA SER A 333 -17.85 5.74 12.97
C SER A 333 -17.34 7.10 12.54
N ARG A 334 -18.22 8.10 12.35
CA ARG A 334 -17.91 9.43 11.76
C ARG A 334 -16.89 9.36 10.60
N VAL A 335 -16.93 8.30 9.80
CA VAL A 335 -15.94 8.06 8.73
C VAL A 335 -16.21 8.99 7.56
N ARG A 336 -15.16 9.70 7.12
CA ARG A 336 -15.22 10.51 5.93
C ARG A 336 -14.86 9.69 4.69
N TYR A 337 -15.86 9.32 3.92
CA TYR A 337 -15.67 8.70 2.61
C TYR A 337 -15.37 9.76 1.55
N ARG A 338 -14.28 9.57 0.83
CA ARG A 338 -13.97 10.31 -0.39
C ARG A 338 -14.89 9.79 -1.51
N PRO A 339 -15.46 10.68 -2.34
CA PRO A 339 -16.25 10.25 -3.48
C PRO A 339 -15.40 9.49 -4.52
N LYS A 340 -14.11 9.82 -4.63
CA LYS A 340 -13.15 9.26 -5.57
C LYS A 340 -11.76 9.19 -4.93
N ALA A 341 -10.93 8.22 -5.30
CA ALA A 341 -9.57 8.05 -4.78
C ALA A 341 -8.55 9.05 -5.37
N GLY A 342 -8.90 9.74 -6.47
CA GLY A 342 -8.09 10.81 -7.04
C GLY A 342 -6.97 10.32 -7.97
N MET A 343 -7.28 9.35 -8.84
CA MET A 343 -6.33 8.77 -9.80
C MET A 343 -6.45 9.35 -11.23
N ASP A 344 -7.10 10.50 -11.39
CA ASP A 344 -7.25 11.15 -12.69
C ASP A 344 -5.96 11.85 -13.13
N TYR A 345 -5.62 11.70 -14.40
CA TYR A 345 -4.49 12.39 -14.99
C TYR A 345 -4.89 13.76 -15.54
N ARG A 346 -4.01 14.73 -15.36
CA ARG A 346 -3.99 16.01 -16.07
C ARG A 346 -2.85 15.98 -17.08
N ARG A 347 -3.12 16.30 -18.34
CA ARG A 347 -2.07 16.44 -19.35
C ARG A 347 -1.44 17.83 -19.26
N LEU A 348 -0.15 17.92 -19.00
CA LEU A 348 0.60 19.18 -18.94
C LEU A 348 1.72 19.18 -19.99
N ALA A 349 1.86 20.30 -20.69
CA ALA A 349 2.92 20.47 -21.69
C ALA A 349 4.25 20.81 -21.02
N VAL A 350 5.37 20.33 -21.54
CA VAL A 350 6.70 20.70 -21.09
C VAL A 350 6.93 22.18 -21.40
N SER A 351 7.19 22.97 -20.35
CA SER A 351 7.53 24.40 -20.46
C SER A 351 9.02 24.58 -20.67
N HIS A 352 9.84 23.88 -19.88
CA HIS A 352 11.29 23.90 -19.98
C HIS A 352 11.91 22.61 -19.45
N ARG A 353 13.15 22.36 -19.86
CA ARG A 353 14.04 21.31 -19.34
C ARG A 353 15.42 21.92 -19.15
N ARG A 354 16.00 21.79 -17.95
CA ARG A 354 17.34 22.32 -17.64
C ARG A 354 18.22 21.23 -17.07
N GLU A 355 19.30 20.90 -17.77
CA GLU A 355 20.31 19.95 -17.28
C GLU A 355 21.16 20.61 -16.18
N LEU A 356 21.42 19.86 -15.11
CA LEU A 356 22.20 20.32 -13.96
C LEU A 356 23.49 19.54 -13.75
N GLY A 357 23.78 18.53 -14.59
CA GLY A 357 24.94 17.66 -14.47
C GLY A 357 24.65 16.38 -13.66
N GLY A 358 25.54 15.38 -13.76
CA GLY A 358 25.41 14.10 -13.04
C GLY A 358 24.13 13.30 -13.34
N GLY A 359 23.48 13.59 -14.48
CA GLY A 359 22.17 13.04 -14.85
C GLY A 359 20.99 13.63 -14.08
N LEU A 360 21.18 14.75 -13.36
CA LEU A 360 20.13 15.53 -12.71
C LEU A 360 19.62 16.62 -13.65
N PHE A 361 18.30 16.79 -13.74
CA PHE A 361 17.69 17.84 -14.54
C PHE A 361 16.40 18.35 -13.91
N GLU A 362 16.05 19.60 -14.19
CA GLU A 362 14.76 20.19 -13.88
C GLU A 362 13.82 20.01 -15.06
N LEU A 363 12.57 19.67 -14.76
CA LEU A 363 11.48 19.55 -15.71
C LEU A 363 10.33 20.46 -15.28
N GLY A 364 10.12 21.54 -16.02
CA GLY A 364 8.97 22.42 -15.86
C GLY A 364 7.83 22.02 -16.79
N LEU A 365 6.61 22.06 -16.25
CA LEU A 365 5.37 21.79 -16.96
C LEU A 365 4.48 23.04 -16.94
N ARG A 366 3.84 23.38 -18.05
CA ARG A 366 2.90 24.51 -18.16
C ARG A 366 1.67 24.24 -17.33
N GLY A 367 1.36 25.18 -16.44
CA GLY A 367 0.28 25.08 -15.47
C GLY A 367 0.82 24.91 -14.05
N SER A 368 -0.09 24.97 -13.09
CA SER A 368 0.25 24.96 -11.67
C SER A 368 -0.19 23.70 -10.93
N LEU A 369 0.51 23.44 -9.83
CA LEU A 369 0.19 22.42 -8.83
C LEU A 369 0.00 23.09 -7.46
N THR A 370 -1.05 22.69 -6.75
CA THR A 370 -1.20 22.98 -5.33
C THR A 370 -0.71 21.77 -4.55
N PHE A 371 0.31 21.94 -3.73
CA PHE A 371 0.88 20.85 -2.92
C PHE A 371 1.54 21.36 -1.64
N GLU A 372 1.71 20.46 -0.67
CA GLU A 372 2.45 20.64 0.57
C GLU A 372 3.77 19.87 0.54
N PRO A 373 4.79 20.28 1.33
CA PRO A 373 6.05 19.56 1.37
C PRO A 373 5.84 18.13 1.89
N GLY A 374 6.48 17.16 1.25
CA GLY A 374 6.33 15.73 1.56
C GLY A 374 5.18 15.03 0.82
N GLN A 375 4.48 15.73 -0.07
CA GLN A 375 3.58 15.12 -1.03
C GLN A 375 4.29 14.69 -2.31
N SER A 376 3.68 13.75 -3.04
CA SER A 376 4.19 13.27 -4.34
C SER A 376 3.14 13.35 -5.43
N CYS A 377 3.55 13.67 -6.66
CA CYS A 377 2.74 13.52 -7.86
C CYS A 377 3.31 12.39 -8.70
N PHE A 378 2.44 11.60 -9.33
CA PHE A 378 2.90 10.65 -10.34
C PHE A 378 3.02 11.34 -11.68
N LEU A 379 4.16 11.14 -12.34
CA LEU A 379 4.37 11.50 -13.73
C LEU A 379 4.23 10.24 -14.57
N ARG A 380 3.43 10.32 -15.65
CA ARG A 380 3.22 9.26 -16.63
C ARG A 380 3.60 9.72 -18.02
N LEU A 381 4.27 8.81 -18.73
CA LEU A 381 4.43 8.85 -20.18
C LEU A 381 3.71 7.62 -20.75
N PRO A 382 2.78 7.80 -21.70
CA PRO A 382 2.10 6.68 -22.34
C PRO A 382 3.11 5.65 -22.85
N GLU A 383 2.80 4.36 -22.68
CA GLU A 383 3.62 3.21 -23.11
C GLU A 383 4.97 3.04 -22.42
N ILE A 384 5.54 4.11 -21.86
CA ILE A 384 6.80 4.06 -21.13
C ILE A 384 6.57 3.71 -19.65
N GLY A 385 5.59 4.32 -18.99
CA GLY A 385 5.21 3.97 -17.62
C GLY A 385 4.92 5.17 -16.75
N GLU A 386 5.05 4.98 -15.43
CA GLU A 386 4.73 6.00 -14.44
C GLU A 386 5.61 5.87 -13.19
N LYS A 387 6.01 6.99 -12.58
CA LYS A 387 6.71 7.02 -11.29
C LYS A 387 6.27 8.22 -10.42
N PRO A 388 6.27 8.08 -9.08
CA PRO A 388 6.05 9.19 -8.17
C PRO A 388 7.28 10.11 -8.09
N PHE A 389 7.05 11.41 -7.97
CA PHE A 389 8.06 12.45 -7.74
C PHE A 389 7.51 13.49 -6.78
N SER A 390 8.39 13.98 -5.91
CA SER A 390 8.11 15.15 -5.08
C SER A 390 8.11 16.42 -5.95
N PRO A 391 7.00 17.19 -6.00
CA PRO A 391 6.97 18.45 -6.72
C PRO A 391 7.91 19.47 -6.07
N ALA A 392 8.60 20.27 -6.88
CA ALA A 392 9.57 21.25 -6.43
C ALA A 392 9.00 22.67 -6.37
N LEU A 393 8.38 23.12 -7.46
CA LEU A 393 7.74 24.44 -7.55
C LEU A 393 6.29 24.31 -8.02
N ALA A 394 5.45 25.22 -7.55
CA ALA A 394 4.02 25.24 -7.82
C ALA A 394 3.68 25.84 -9.19
N ASP A 395 4.40 26.88 -9.62
CA ASP A 395 4.15 27.60 -10.86
C ASP A 395 5.45 28.15 -11.50
N PRO A 396 5.82 27.71 -12.72
CA PRO A 396 5.26 26.52 -13.37
C PRO A 396 5.50 25.28 -12.51
N ALA A 397 4.61 24.29 -12.64
CA ALA A 397 4.78 23.01 -11.98
C ALA A 397 6.15 22.40 -12.33
N THR A 398 7.06 22.30 -11.36
CA THR A 398 8.45 21.94 -11.62
C THR A 398 8.85 20.71 -10.80
N PHE A 399 9.65 19.83 -11.41
CA PHE A 399 10.18 18.62 -10.81
C PHE A 399 11.69 18.56 -10.98
N LEU A 400 12.39 18.03 -9.97
CA LEU A 400 13.81 17.75 -10.05
C LEU A 400 14.01 16.24 -10.18
N ILE A 401 14.59 15.80 -11.29
CA ILE A 401 14.60 14.39 -11.71
C ILE A 401 16.03 13.94 -11.96
N ARG A 402 16.37 12.76 -11.43
CA ARG A 402 17.62 12.07 -11.76
C ARG A 402 17.36 10.92 -12.72
N ARG A 403 18.14 10.85 -13.79
CA ARG A 403 18.16 9.76 -14.77
C ARG A 403 18.54 8.44 -14.09
N ARG A 404 17.56 7.54 -14.02
CA ARG A 404 17.60 6.21 -13.40
C ARG A 404 16.60 5.29 -14.11
N GLY A 405 17.09 4.60 -15.14
CA GLY A 405 16.32 3.65 -15.91
C GLY A 405 15.42 4.28 -16.99
N PRO A 406 14.63 3.46 -17.69
CA PRO A 406 13.99 3.87 -18.95
C PRO A 406 13.00 5.04 -18.81
N PHE A 407 12.27 5.12 -17.70
CA PHE A 407 11.23 6.13 -17.53
C PHE A 407 11.79 7.56 -17.35
N THR A 408 12.73 7.74 -16.42
CA THR A 408 13.36 9.04 -16.18
C THR A 408 14.31 9.45 -17.31
N ASN A 409 14.90 8.48 -18.02
CA ASN A 409 15.63 8.76 -19.26
C ASN A 409 14.71 9.37 -20.33
N ALA A 410 13.52 8.78 -20.55
CA ALA A 410 12.54 9.29 -21.50
C ALA A 410 12.02 10.68 -21.11
N LEU A 411 11.78 10.94 -19.83
CA LEU A 411 11.42 12.29 -19.36
C LEU A 411 12.49 13.32 -19.71
N GLY A 412 13.77 12.97 -19.54
CA GLY A 412 14.86 13.87 -19.85
C GLY A 412 15.15 14.04 -21.34
N THR A 413 14.46 13.33 -22.23
CA THR A 413 14.54 13.54 -23.69
C THR A 413 13.31 14.28 -24.24
N LEU A 414 12.38 14.71 -23.39
CA LEU A 414 11.20 15.44 -23.84
C LEU A 414 11.56 16.86 -24.28
N GLU A 415 11.18 17.19 -25.51
CA GLU A 415 11.31 18.54 -26.05
C GLU A 415 10.19 19.46 -25.54
N PRO A 416 10.39 20.79 -25.57
CA PRO A 416 9.34 21.75 -25.28
C PRO A 416 8.07 21.45 -26.10
N ASN A 417 6.89 21.61 -25.47
CA ASN A 417 5.58 21.20 -26.00
C ASN A 417 5.29 19.68 -26.03
N GLY A 418 6.25 18.82 -25.67
CA GLY A 418 5.93 17.43 -25.29
C GLY A 418 4.96 17.40 -24.11
N TYR A 419 4.29 16.29 -23.86
CA TYR A 419 3.30 16.19 -22.77
C TYR A 419 3.68 15.16 -21.73
N VAL A 420 3.40 15.49 -20.47
CA VAL A 420 3.48 14.58 -19.33
C VAL A 420 2.12 14.54 -18.67
N PHE A 421 1.66 13.35 -18.31
CA PHE A 421 0.44 13.17 -17.55
C PHE A 421 0.77 13.19 -16.06
N VAL A 422 0.03 13.99 -15.29
CA VAL A 422 0.27 14.18 -13.86
C VAL A 422 -0.97 13.82 -13.08
N ARG A 423 -0.84 13.01 -12.02
CA ARG A 423 -1.90 12.76 -11.03
C ARG A 423 -1.38 12.93 -9.61
N GLY A 424 -2.27 13.27 -8.69
CA GLY A 424 -1.95 13.71 -7.34
C GLY A 424 -2.17 15.23 -7.16
N PRO A 425 -1.57 15.86 -6.13
CA PRO A 425 -0.62 15.25 -5.19
C PRO A 425 -1.24 14.19 -4.27
N TYR A 426 -0.39 13.29 -3.79
CA TYR A 426 -0.68 12.27 -2.80
C TYR A 426 0.15 12.52 -1.53
N GLY A 427 -0.35 12.07 -0.39
CA GLY A 427 0.21 12.37 0.92
C GLY A 427 -0.37 13.63 1.53
N GLU A 428 0.13 14.00 2.69
CA GLU A 428 -0.18 15.21 3.43
C GLU A 428 1.11 16.00 3.69
N GLY A 429 0.97 17.26 4.10
CA GLY A 429 2.11 18.04 4.61
C GLY A 429 2.55 17.56 5.99
N PRO A 430 3.64 18.15 6.56
CA PRO A 430 4.18 17.77 7.86
C PRO A 430 3.29 18.09 9.08
N GLY A 431 2.01 18.44 8.85
CA GLY A 431 1.06 18.84 9.88
C GLY A 431 1.28 20.26 10.40
N VAL A 432 0.89 20.50 11.66
CA VAL A 432 1.15 21.75 12.37
C VAL A 432 2.63 21.82 12.71
N ILE A 433 3.28 22.91 12.33
CA ILE A 433 4.65 23.24 12.70
C ILE A 433 4.52 24.25 13.83
N ASP A 434 4.66 23.79 15.07
CA ASP A 434 4.51 24.64 16.25
C ASP A 434 5.86 25.27 16.65
N ALA A 435 5.89 26.59 16.71
CA ALA A 435 7.05 27.34 17.19
C ALA A 435 7.28 27.17 18.70
N GLU A 436 6.24 26.87 19.48
CA GLU A 436 6.36 26.61 20.92
C GLU A 436 6.93 25.21 21.21
N ALA A 437 6.61 24.18 20.41
CA ALA A 437 7.19 22.84 20.56
C ALA A 437 8.69 22.76 20.18
N ALA A 438 9.17 23.69 19.36
CA ALA A 438 10.59 23.89 19.05
C ALA A 438 11.34 24.65 20.17
N GLY A 439 10.62 25.20 21.15
CA GLY A 439 11.17 25.81 22.35
C GLY A 439 10.93 24.93 23.57
N THR A 440 11.96 24.23 24.05
CA THR A 440 11.92 23.69 25.41
C THR A 440 11.61 24.82 26.40
N ALA A 441 10.47 24.69 27.11
CA ALA A 441 10.13 25.34 28.38
C ALA A 441 10.49 26.83 28.52
N ALA A 442 9.46 27.68 28.51
CA ALA A 442 9.40 29.00 29.12
C ALA A 442 10.59 29.97 28.84
N ARG A 443 10.35 30.92 27.92
CA ARG A 443 11.15 32.15 27.64
C ARG A 443 12.44 32.00 26.81
N MET A 444 12.40 31.33 25.66
CA MET A 444 13.50 31.41 24.67
C MET A 444 13.00 31.76 23.26
N THR A 445 13.82 32.51 22.52
CA THR A 445 13.67 32.80 21.08
C THR A 445 13.50 31.49 20.29
N PRO A 446 12.64 31.45 19.26
CA PRO A 446 12.50 30.28 18.40
C PRO A 446 13.86 29.89 17.82
N GLY A 447 14.28 28.63 18.00
CA GLY A 447 15.48 28.12 17.36
C GLY A 447 15.34 28.08 15.84
N THR A 448 16.45 28.12 15.12
CA THR A 448 16.49 28.10 13.66
C THR A 448 16.09 26.71 13.14
N ALA A 449 15.25 26.67 12.11
CA ALA A 449 14.92 25.45 11.37
C ALA A 449 15.99 25.17 10.31
N TYR A 450 16.70 24.07 10.46
CA TYR A 450 17.71 23.60 9.51
C TYR A 450 17.06 22.66 8.49
N ILE A 451 17.19 22.97 7.20
CA ILE A 451 16.86 22.04 6.12
C ILE A 451 18.17 21.47 5.59
N LEU A 452 18.36 20.16 5.71
CA LEU A 452 19.54 19.45 5.24
C LEU A 452 19.13 18.50 4.11
N ALA A 453 19.44 18.88 2.88
CA ALA A 453 19.04 18.16 1.67
C ALA A 453 20.25 17.57 0.93
N ALA A 454 20.05 16.43 0.24
CA ALA A 454 21.07 15.83 -0.62
C ALA A 454 20.54 15.40 -1.99
N GLY A 455 21.30 15.71 -3.05
CA GLY A 455 21.02 15.29 -4.42
C GLY A 455 19.66 15.77 -4.93
N SER A 456 18.85 14.86 -5.48
CA SER A 456 17.49 15.18 -5.94
C SER A 456 16.53 15.52 -4.79
N GLY A 457 16.91 15.27 -3.54
CA GLY A 457 16.16 15.71 -2.35
C GLY A 457 16.00 17.23 -2.27
N ALA A 458 16.81 18.00 -2.99
CA ALA A 458 16.63 19.45 -3.14
C ALA A 458 15.23 19.83 -3.63
N ALA A 459 14.51 18.93 -4.31
CA ALA A 459 13.14 19.16 -4.76
C ALA A 459 12.20 19.64 -3.64
N LEU A 460 12.31 19.08 -2.42
CA LEU A 460 11.38 19.43 -1.33
C LEU A 460 11.76 20.73 -0.62
N ALA A 461 13.01 21.21 -0.78
CA ALA A 461 13.56 22.31 0.00
C ALA A 461 12.81 23.64 -0.18
N PRO A 462 12.45 24.11 -1.40
CA PRO A 462 11.78 25.41 -1.55
C PRO A 462 10.43 25.44 -0.85
N ARG A 463 9.58 24.43 -1.05
CA ARG A 463 8.24 24.38 -0.46
C ARG A 463 8.29 24.19 1.05
N LEU A 464 9.25 23.40 1.55
CA LEU A 464 9.45 23.25 2.99
C LEU A 464 9.94 24.55 3.63
N ALA A 465 10.92 25.22 3.02
CA ALA A 465 11.43 26.51 3.51
C ALA A 465 10.30 27.55 3.56
N LEU A 466 9.52 27.69 2.48
CA LEU A 466 8.33 28.55 2.46
C LEU A 466 7.38 28.24 3.62
N ARG A 467 7.10 26.95 3.87
CA ARG A 467 6.16 26.54 4.93
C ARG A 467 6.70 26.87 6.33
N LEU A 468 7.99 26.65 6.58
CA LEU A 468 8.65 26.95 7.85
C LEU A 468 8.74 28.47 8.09
N THR A 469 9.13 29.25 7.08
CA THR A 469 9.16 30.71 7.17
C THR A 469 7.76 31.29 7.39
N ALA A 470 6.72 30.75 6.73
CA ALA A 470 5.34 31.15 6.94
C ALA A 470 4.83 30.81 8.36
N ALA A 471 5.45 29.83 9.04
CA ALA A 471 5.21 29.53 10.45
C ALA A 471 6.03 30.42 11.42
N GLY A 472 6.78 31.41 10.89
CA GLY A 472 7.58 32.35 11.70
C GLY A 472 8.94 31.81 12.14
N LEU A 473 9.39 30.67 11.60
CA LEU A 473 10.69 30.09 11.95
C LEU A 473 11.80 30.66 11.03
N PRO A 474 12.93 31.13 11.58
CA PRO A 474 14.13 31.37 10.78
C PRO A 474 14.58 30.07 10.12
N VAL A 475 14.91 30.11 8.83
CA VAL A 475 15.31 28.91 8.06
C VAL A 475 16.74 29.05 7.59
N ARG A 476 17.53 27.98 7.71
CA ARG A 476 18.84 27.84 7.09
C ARG A 476 18.91 26.54 6.30
N ILE A 477 19.34 26.62 5.04
CA ILE A 477 19.33 25.49 4.11
C ILE A 477 20.75 25.06 3.79
N TRP A 478 20.99 23.75 3.87
CA TRP A 478 22.24 23.09 3.50
C TRP A 478 21.95 22.07 2.41
N LEU A 479 22.62 22.19 1.28
CA LEU A 479 22.44 21.33 0.12
C LEU A 479 23.73 20.60 -0.25
N GLY A 480 23.72 19.28 -0.09
CA GLY A 480 24.77 18.37 -0.53
C GLY A 480 24.60 17.97 -1.99
N LEU A 481 25.62 18.20 -2.81
CA LEU A 481 25.66 17.81 -4.22
C LEU A 481 26.87 16.92 -4.51
N ARG A 482 26.73 16.05 -5.51
CA ARG A 482 27.88 15.35 -6.07
C ARG A 482 28.73 16.31 -6.88
N ASP A 483 29.99 15.97 -7.08
CA ASP A 483 30.94 16.79 -7.84
C ASP A 483 30.57 16.90 -9.34
N ASP A 484 29.81 15.94 -9.86
CA ASP A 484 29.36 15.89 -11.25
C ASP A 484 28.12 16.76 -11.54
N VAL A 485 27.50 17.35 -10.52
CA VAL A 485 26.38 18.29 -10.64
C VAL A 485 26.95 19.70 -10.68
N THR A 486 26.80 20.40 -11.81
CA THR A 486 27.39 21.73 -12.03
C THR A 486 26.41 22.87 -11.81
N GLY A 487 25.10 22.62 -11.97
CA GLY A 487 24.05 23.60 -11.67
C GLY A 487 23.52 23.44 -10.25
N ILE A 488 23.32 24.56 -9.53
CA ILE A 488 22.68 24.54 -8.21
C ILE A 488 21.16 24.46 -8.43
N PRO A 489 20.50 23.34 -8.08
CA PRO A 489 19.07 23.16 -8.32
C PRO A 489 18.26 24.18 -7.51
N LEU A 490 17.30 24.86 -8.15
CA LEU A 490 16.30 25.69 -7.47
C LEU A 490 16.89 26.78 -6.54
N ALA A 491 18.14 27.22 -6.78
CA ALA A 491 18.88 28.10 -5.86
C ALA A 491 18.11 29.38 -5.51
N THR A 492 17.67 30.11 -6.53
CA THR A 492 16.91 31.36 -6.37
C THR A 492 15.58 31.13 -5.66
N ASP A 493 14.96 29.96 -5.82
CA ASP A 493 13.70 29.64 -5.15
C ASP A 493 13.90 29.35 -3.66
N ILE A 494 15.01 28.72 -3.30
CA ILE A 494 15.38 28.41 -1.92
C ILE A 494 15.84 29.68 -1.19
N GLU A 495 16.72 30.47 -1.81
CA GLU A 495 17.32 31.67 -1.22
C GLU A 495 16.30 32.76 -0.84
N ARG A 496 15.12 32.76 -1.47
CA ARG A 496 14.00 33.63 -1.09
C ARG A 496 13.44 33.36 0.30
N HIS A 497 13.71 32.19 0.88
CA HIS A 497 13.14 31.76 2.16
C HIS A 497 14.18 31.63 3.28
N GLY A 498 15.47 31.54 2.95
CA GLY A 498 16.55 31.53 3.92
C GLY A 498 17.93 31.36 3.27
N PRO A 499 19.02 31.56 4.04
CA PRO A 499 20.37 31.38 3.52
C PRO A 499 20.62 29.95 3.05
N LEU A 500 21.18 29.81 1.85
CA LEU A 500 21.55 28.54 1.24
C LEU A 500 23.08 28.33 1.27
N SER A 501 23.51 27.23 1.87
CA SER A 501 24.90 26.74 1.82
C SER A 501 24.97 25.50 0.95
N VAL A 502 25.70 25.58 -0.17
CA VAL A 502 25.90 24.44 -1.09
C VAL A 502 27.25 23.79 -0.82
N VAL A 503 27.25 22.47 -0.65
CA VAL A 503 28.45 21.68 -0.35
C VAL A 503 28.55 20.53 -1.34
N HIS A 504 29.61 20.55 -2.15
CA HIS A 504 29.97 19.41 -2.98
C HIS A 504 30.72 18.34 -2.18
N ASP A 505 30.47 17.06 -2.48
CA ASP A 505 31.05 15.91 -1.80
C ASP A 505 32.59 15.94 -1.78
N ARG A 506 33.25 16.34 -2.88
CA ARG A 506 34.72 16.34 -3.07
C ARG A 506 35.35 15.00 -2.68
N GLY A 507 34.76 13.91 -3.14
CA GLY A 507 35.14 12.55 -2.78
C GLY A 507 34.67 12.05 -1.40
N THR A 508 34.07 12.92 -0.57
CA THR A 508 33.52 12.55 0.74
C THR A 508 32.00 12.61 0.70
N LEU A 509 31.36 11.45 0.52
CA LEU A 509 29.90 11.34 0.50
C LEU A 509 29.29 11.88 1.80
N GLY A 510 28.33 12.79 1.67
CA GLY A 510 27.64 13.35 2.83
C GLY A 510 28.43 14.43 3.56
N ARG A 511 29.50 14.97 2.96
CA ARG A 511 30.31 16.07 3.51
C ARG A 511 29.48 17.24 4.04
N VAL A 512 28.33 17.52 3.41
CA VAL A 512 27.39 18.56 3.85
C VAL A 512 26.96 18.42 5.32
N ILE A 513 26.90 17.18 5.86
CA ILE A 513 26.54 16.93 7.26
C ILE A 513 27.57 17.58 8.18
N HIS A 514 28.86 17.32 7.93
CA HIS A 514 29.95 17.85 8.75
C HIS A 514 30.08 19.38 8.63
N GLU A 515 29.92 19.94 7.43
CA GLU A 515 29.94 21.39 7.22
C GLU A 515 28.77 22.08 7.94
N ALA A 516 27.58 21.47 7.91
CA ALA A 516 26.41 21.99 8.62
C ALA A 516 26.60 21.95 10.14
N LEU A 517 27.18 20.87 10.68
CA LEU A 517 27.50 20.74 12.12
C LEU A 517 28.59 21.71 12.58
N ALA A 518 29.52 22.06 11.70
CA ALA A 518 30.56 23.03 12.00
C ALA A 518 30.02 24.47 12.09
N SER A 519 28.77 24.73 11.68
CA SER A 519 28.18 26.07 11.69
C SER A 519 28.05 26.66 13.10
N PRO A 520 28.21 27.99 13.25
CA PRO A 520 28.13 28.65 14.55
C PRO A 520 26.82 28.40 15.30
N ASP A 521 25.68 28.36 14.59
CA ASP A 521 24.38 28.19 15.24
C ASP A 521 24.26 26.81 15.90
N VAL A 522 24.80 25.75 15.28
CA VAL A 522 24.81 24.40 15.88
C VAL A 522 25.63 24.41 17.17
N ARG A 523 26.83 24.99 17.14
CA ARG A 523 27.71 25.08 18.33
C ARG A 523 27.10 25.93 19.44
N ALA A 524 26.30 26.93 19.10
CA ALA A 524 25.60 27.80 20.04
C ALA A 524 24.27 27.21 20.55
N GLY A 525 23.88 26.00 20.13
CA GLY A 525 22.59 25.39 20.51
C GLY A 525 21.38 26.09 19.88
N GLY A 526 21.56 26.83 18.79
CA GLY A 526 20.54 27.63 18.13
C GLY A 526 19.65 26.86 17.13
N VAL A 527 19.80 25.54 17.01
CA VAL A 527 18.97 24.71 16.11
C VAL A 527 17.69 24.28 16.83
N GLY A 528 16.55 24.83 16.39
CA GLY A 528 15.24 24.49 16.95
C GLY A 528 14.61 23.25 16.32
N SER A 529 14.88 23.00 15.03
CA SER A 529 14.48 21.77 14.35
C SER A 529 15.40 21.44 13.18
N LEU A 530 15.55 20.15 12.88
CA LEU A 530 16.31 19.64 11.74
C LEU A 530 15.37 18.87 10.80
N TRP A 531 15.37 19.23 9.53
CA TRP A 531 14.57 18.61 8.48
C TRP A 531 15.49 18.00 7.45
N VAL A 532 15.60 16.67 7.43
CA VAL A 532 16.53 15.94 6.59
C VAL A 532 15.82 15.35 5.38
N ILE A 533 16.38 15.60 4.20
CA ILE A 533 15.82 15.15 2.91
C ILE A 533 16.92 14.50 2.09
N GLY A 534 16.73 13.22 1.74
CA GLY A 534 17.68 12.53 0.88
C GLY A 534 17.57 11.01 1.00
N PRO A 535 18.58 10.27 0.52
CA PRO A 535 18.61 8.81 0.67
C PRO A 535 18.59 8.37 2.14
N ALA A 536 18.04 7.19 2.42
CA ALA A 536 17.91 6.67 3.80
C ALA A 536 19.24 6.62 4.57
N ALA A 537 20.35 6.30 3.91
CA ALA A 537 21.68 6.33 4.54
C ALA A 537 22.10 7.75 4.97
N PHE A 538 21.81 8.75 4.14
CA PHE A 538 22.07 10.16 4.44
C PHE A 538 21.20 10.64 5.61
N MET A 539 19.92 10.27 5.62
CA MET A 539 19.01 10.60 6.72
C MET A 539 19.47 9.99 8.04
N ARG A 540 19.85 8.72 8.06
CA ARG A 540 20.38 8.06 9.27
C ARG A 540 21.65 8.71 9.79
N ALA A 541 22.61 8.98 8.91
CA ALA A 541 23.86 9.64 9.29
C ALA A 541 23.59 11.06 9.85
N SER A 542 22.77 11.85 9.17
CA SER A 542 22.39 13.19 9.62
C SER A 542 21.71 13.18 10.98
N ALA A 543 20.74 12.27 11.18
CA ALA A 543 20.03 12.16 12.44
C ALA A 543 20.97 11.78 13.60
N ALA A 544 21.87 10.80 13.37
CA ALA A 544 22.84 10.37 14.37
C ALA A 544 23.81 11.49 14.78
N GLU A 545 24.41 12.18 13.80
CA GLU A 545 25.43 13.20 14.04
C GLU A 545 24.85 14.47 14.70
N PHE A 546 23.67 14.93 14.26
CA PHE A 546 22.99 16.08 14.88
C PHE A 546 22.46 15.74 16.27
N SER A 547 21.97 14.52 16.49
CA SER A 547 21.58 14.07 17.83
C SER A 547 22.79 14.00 18.76
N GLY A 548 23.94 13.51 18.29
CA GLY A 548 25.20 13.50 19.05
C GLY A 548 25.72 14.90 19.39
N SER A 549 25.32 15.91 18.60
CA SER A 549 25.68 17.31 18.81
C SER A 549 24.69 18.09 19.69
N GLY A 550 23.68 17.42 20.25
CA GLY A 550 22.73 18.00 21.21
C GLY A 550 21.37 18.40 20.64
N VAL A 551 21.09 18.18 19.35
CA VAL A 551 19.74 18.38 18.78
C VAL A 551 18.81 17.25 19.27
N PRO A 552 17.71 17.54 19.98
CA PRO A 552 16.83 16.50 20.46
C PRO A 552 16.24 15.67 19.33
N PHE A 553 16.17 14.34 19.49
CA PHE A 553 15.62 13.44 18.46
C PHE A 553 14.22 13.85 17.98
N ARG A 554 13.35 14.29 18.90
CA ARG A 554 12.00 14.81 18.59
C ARG A 554 11.98 16.03 17.66
N ALA A 555 13.09 16.77 17.60
CA ALA A 555 13.26 17.94 16.75
C ALA A 555 13.83 17.57 15.36
N ILE A 556 14.16 16.31 15.11
CA ILE A 556 14.64 15.79 13.84
C ILE A 556 13.47 15.19 13.06
N ARG A 557 13.28 15.63 11.82
CA ARG A 557 12.23 15.17 10.90
C ARG A 557 12.88 14.70 9.61
N CYS A 558 12.64 13.45 9.22
CA CYS A 558 13.17 12.86 8.00
C CYS A 558 12.07 12.72 6.95
N SER A 559 12.36 13.05 5.69
CA SER A 559 11.46 12.79 4.55
C SER A 559 11.67 11.36 4.03
N LEU A 560 10.95 10.40 4.59
CA LEU A 560 11.05 9.00 4.21
C LEU A 560 10.23 8.73 2.94
N GLU A 561 10.90 8.64 1.79
CA GLU A 561 10.31 8.17 0.55
C GLU A 561 10.39 6.64 0.47
N GLU A 562 9.26 5.98 0.17
CA GLU A 562 9.14 4.53 0.01
C GLU A 562 8.55 4.19 -1.36
N GLU A 563 8.66 2.93 -1.79
CA GLU A 563 8.10 2.50 -3.06
C GLU A 563 6.57 2.66 -3.08
N MET A 564 6.07 3.46 -4.01
CA MET A 564 4.65 3.77 -4.13
C MET A 564 4.11 3.35 -5.49
N LEU A 565 3.15 2.42 -5.51
CA LEU A 565 2.55 1.89 -6.75
C LEU A 565 1.21 2.53 -7.09
N CYS A 566 0.34 2.72 -6.10
CA CYS A 566 -1.05 3.16 -6.34
C CYS A 566 -1.29 4.65 -6.03
N GLY A 567 -0.57 5.24 -5.08
CA GLY A 567 -0.83 6.60 -4.58
C GLY A 567 -2.04 6.72 -3.63
N VAL A 568 -2.80 5.65 -3.42
CA VAL A 568 -4.10 5.70 -2.69
C VAL A 568 -4.21 4.69 -1.54
N GLY A 569 -3.11 4.04 -1.16
CA GLY A 569 -3.03 3.09 -0.05
C GLY A 569 -3.37 1.64 -0.36
N LEU A 570 -3.95 1.33 -1.53
CA LEU A 570 -4.31 -0.05 -1.90
C LEU A 570 -3.14 -1.02 -1.95
N CYS A 571 -1.95 -0.59 -2.39
CA CYS A 571 -0.83 -1.53 -2.57
C CYS A 571 -0.12 -1.87 -1.25
N GLY A 572 -0.26 -1.06 -0.20
CA GLY A 572 0.49 -1.22 1.07
C GLY A 572 2.01 -1.01 0.99
N MET A 573 2.60 -0.95 -0.21
CA MET A 573 4.06 -0.90 -0.43
C MET A 573 4.76 0.29 0.21
N CYS A 574 4.12 1.46 0.24
CA CYS A 574 4.71 2.68 0.80
C CYS A 574 4.50 2.78 2.32
N HIS A 575 4.40 1.62 2.99
CA HIS A 575 4.20 1.53 4.43
C HIS A 575 5.52 1.77 5.15
N ARG A 576 5.46 2.67 6.14
CA ARG A 576 6.54 2.95 7.07
C ARG A 576 5.94 3.25 8.44
N ASP A 577 6.35 2.50 9.46
CA ASP A 577 6.02 2.76 10.86
C ASP A 577 4.51 2.98 11.12
N GLY A 578 3.68 2.11 10.55
CA GLY A 578 2.23 2.13 10.67
C GLY A 578 1.51 3.13 9.77
N ARG A 579 2.23 3.85 8.91
CA ARG A 579 1.68 4.89 8.02
C ARG A 579 1.99 4.63 6.57
N LEU A 580 1.05 4.99 5.69
CA LEU A 580 1.24 4.97 4.25
C LEU A 580 1.64 6.36 3.77
N THR A 581 2.85 6.51 3.23
CA THR A 581 3.36 7.84 2.80
C THR A 581 2.50 8.47 1.69
N CYS A 582 1.82 7.66 0.87
CA CYS A 582 0.85 8.14 -0.12
C CYS A 582 -0.41 8.77 0.48
N GLN A 583 -0.64 8.62 1.79
CA GLN A 583 -1.77 9.21 2.50
C GLN A 583 -1.30 10.25 3.51
N TYR A 584 -0.24 9.97 4.29
CA TYR A 584 0.29 10.88 5.32
C TYR A 584 1.42 11.82 4.86
N GLY A 585 1.99 11.61 3.67
CA GLY A 585 3.21 12.27 3.23
C GLY A 585 4.48 11.62 3.76
N THR A 586 5.63 12.15 3.33
CA THR A 586 6.96 11.60 3.66
C THR A 586 7.51 12.08 5.00
N PHE A 587 7.04 13.21 5.51
CA PHE A 587 7.43 13.74 6.82
C PHE A 587 6.53 13.16 7.92
N THR A 588 6.83 11.94 8.35
CA THR A 588 6.13 11.31 9.47
C THR A 588 6.69 11.82 10.81
N GLY A 589 5.83 12.26 11.74
CA GLY A 589 6.25 12.81 13.04
C GLY A 589 6.55 11.76 14.13
N GLU A 590 7.46 12.11 15.03
CA GLU A 590 7.80 11.61 16.40
C GLU A 590 8.02 10.10 16.66
N ARG A 591 7.65 9.18 15.76
CA ARG A 591 7.82 7.72 15.98
C ARG A 591 8.94 7.05 15.17
N THR A 592 9.69 7.81 14.37
CA THR A 592 10.77 7.30 13.51
C THR A 592 12.13 7.67 14.05
#